data_AF-A0A434RP95-F1
#
_entry.id   AF-A0A434RP95-F1
#
_cell.length_a   1.000
_cell.length_b   1.000
_cell.length_c   1.000
_cell.angle_alpha   90.00
_cell.angle_beta   90.00
_cell.angle_gamma   90.00
#
_symmetry.space_group_name_H-M   'P 1'
#
loop_
_entity.id
_entity.type
_entity.pdbx_description
1 polymer ?
#
loop_
_entity_poly.entity_id
_entity_poly.type
_entity_poly.pdbx_seq_one_letter_code
_entity_poly.pdbx_strand_id
1 'polypeptide(L)'
;MAAGLATLMASVLLPALELGADALKFCLQISVAVTAVTLFVSALFIRRIIDDRRQIAESEQRFRRAMEDSAIGVAIVGLDGRILQT
;
A
#
# COMPACT_ATOMS: atom_id res chain seq x y z
N MET A 1 1.08 -62.57 9.59
CA MET A 1 2.32 -61.81 9.29
C MET A 1 2.08 -60.60 8.38
N ALA A 2 1.16 -60.66 7.40
CA ALA A 2 0.86 -59.54 6.50
C ALA A 2 0.24 -58.29 7.17
N ALA A 3 -0.60 -58.47 8.21
CA ALA A 3 -1.25 -57.36 8.90
C ALA A 3 -0.27 -56.43 9.66
N GLY A 4 0.87 -56.96 10.13
CA GLY A 4 1.88 -56.17 10.83
C GLY A 4 2.75 -55.31 9.92
N LEU A 5 2.92 -55.73 8.66
CA LEU A 5 3.66 -54.94 7.66
C LEU A 5 2.82 -53.76 7.15
N ALA A 6 1.50 -53.94 7.01
CA ALA A 6 0.60 -52.87 6.59
C ALA A 6 0.53 -51.72 7.61
N THR A 7 0.50 -52.04 8.91
CA THR A 7 0.50 -51.03 9.98
C THR A 7 1.83 -50.31 10.09
N LEU A 8 2.96 -51.00 9.93
CA LEU A 8 4.28 -50.36 9.94
C LEU A 8 4.48 -49.42 8.73
N MET A 9 4.00 -49.81 7.54
CA MET A 9 4.07 -48.97 6.35
C MET A 9 3.17 -47.73 6.47
N ALA A 10 1.98 -47.87 7.06
CA ALA A 10 1.10 -46.73 7.33
C ALA A 10 1.75 -45.72 8.30
N SER A 11 2.36 -46.20 9.39
CA SER A 11 3.01 -45.36 10.39
C SER A 11 4.22 -44.57 9.86
N VAL A 12 4.86 -45.04 8.79
CA VAL A 12 5.99 -44.35 8.13
C VAL A 12 5.51 -43.42 7.01
N LEU A 13 4.44 -43.78 6.30
CA LEU A 13 3.94 -42.99 5.16
C LEU A 13 3.12 -41.76 5.60
N LEU A 14 2.40 -41.85 6.72
CA LEU A 14 1.64 -40.73 7.32
C LEU A 14 2.52 -39.50 7.67
N PRO A 15 3.63 -39.62 8.41
CA PRO A 15 4.47 -38.47 8.76
C PRO A 15 5.23 -37.90 7.55
N ALA A 16 5.56 -38.71 6.54
CA ALA A 16 6.19 -38.21 5.31
C ALA A 16 5.21 -37.38 4.46
N LEU A 17 3.92 -37.72 4.48
CA LEU A 17 2.87 -36.95 3.81
C LEU A 17 2.52 -35.68 4.57
N GLU A 18 2.52 -35.72 5.91
CA GLU A 18 2.36 -34.52 6.75
C GLU A 18 3.53 -33.54 6.58
N LEU A 19 4.78 -34.02 6.47
CA LEU A 19 5.95 -33.16 6.24
C LEU A 19 5.85 -32.41 4.90
N GLY A 20 5.30 -33.05 3.86
CA GLY A 20 5.02 -32.42 2.57
C GLY A 20 3.84 -31.44 2.63
N ALA A 21 2.79 -31.77 3.39
CA ALA A 21 1.64 -30.90 3.60
C ALA A 21 2.00 -29.62 4.38
N ASP A 22 2.85 -29.75 5.41
CA ASP A 22 3.33 -28.62 6.20
C ASP A 22 4.24 -27.71 5.37
N ALA A 23 5.18 -28.27 4.60
CA ALA A 23 6.03 -27.48 3.71
C ALA A 23 5.24 -26.71 2.64
N LEU A 24 4.21 -27.35 2.06
CA LEU A 24 3.33 -26.70 1.08
C LEU A 24 2.50 -25.58 1.74
N LYS A 25 2.01 -25.82 2.95
CA LYS A 25 1.25 -24.84 3.74
C LYS A 25 2.10 -23.62 4.12
N PHE A 26 3.36 -23.83 4.50
CA PHE A 26 4.33 -22.74 4.74
C PHE A 26 4.60 -21.92 3.47
N CYS A 27 4.84 -22.57 2.33
CA CYS A 27 5.07 -21.88 1.06
C CYS A 27 3.85 -21.03 0.66
N LEU A 28 2.65 -21.59 0.79
CA LEU A 28 1.40 -20.88 0.55
C LEU A 28 1.23 -19.69 1.50
N GLN A 29 1.50 -19.88 2.80
CA GLN A 29 1.43 -18.82 3.79
C GLN A 29 2.42 -17.69 3.52
N ILE A 30 3.66 -18.00 3.14
CA ILE A 30 4.67 -17.00 2.79
C ILE A 30 4.24 -16.24 1.54
N SER A 31 3.74 -16.93 0.51
CA SER A 31 3.24 -16.28 -0.71
C SER A 31 2.09 -15.32 -0.41
N VAL A 32 1.09 -15.77 0.36
CA VAL A 32 -0.05 -14.94 0.77
C VAL A 32 0.41 -13.75 1.62
N ALA A 33 1.34 -13.97 2.55
CA ALA A 33 1.89 -12.91 3.39
C ALA A 33 2.65 -11.88 2.56
N VAL A 34 3.47 -12.31 1.60
CA VAL A 34 4.18 -11.41 0.67
C VAL A 34 3.19 -10.59 -0.14
N THR A 35 2.17 -11.22 -0.72
CA THR A 35 1.14 -10.51 -1.49
C THR A 35 0.40 -9.49 -0.61
N ALA A 36 0.02 -9.88 0.62
CA ALA A 36 -0.66 -8.98 1.56
C ALA A 36 0.22 -7.78 1.94
N VAL A 37 1.51 -8.01 2.23
CA VAL A 37 2.47 -6.94 2.54
C VAL A 37 2.66 -6.01 1.35
N THR A 38 2.82 -6.53 0.14
CA THR A 38 2.95 -5.71 -1.08
C THR A 38 1.71 -4.85 -1.30
N LEU A 39 0.52 -5.42 -1.16
CA LEU A 39 -0.75 -4.69 -1.33
C LEU A 39 -0.90 -3.61 -0.26
N PHE A 40 -0.53 -3.92 0.98
CA PHE A 40 -0.54 -2.96 2.09
C PHE A 40 0.40 -1.78 1.84
N VAL A 41 1.66 -2.04 1.47
CA VAL A 41 2.64 -0.98 1.17
C VAL A 41 2.20 -0.15 -0.03
N SER A 42 1.67 -0.78 -1.08
CA SER A 42 1.12 -0.07 -2.25
C SER A 42 -0.02 0.87 -1.85
N ALA A 43 -0.96 0.38 -1.03
CA ALA A 43 -2.06 1.20 -0.53
C ALA A 43 -1.58 2.36 0.34
N LEU A 44 -0.57 2.15 1.20
CA LEU A 44 0.03 3.22 1.99
C LEU A 44 0.71 4.27 1.11
N PHE A 45 1.42 3.86 0.07
CA PHE A 45 2.07 4.77 -0.88
C PHE A 45 1.04 5.68 -1.57
N ILE A 46 -0.06 5.11 -2.05
CA ILE A 46 -1.12 5.87 -2.73
C ILE A 46 -1.73 6.91 -1.77
N ARG A 47 -2.03 6.52 -0.53
CA ARG A 47 -2.55 7.45 0.48
C ARG A 47 -1.60 8.60 0.75
N ARG A 48 -0.31 8.30 0.89
CA ARG A 48 0.71 9.32 1.16
C ARG A 48 0.82 10.35 0.03
N ILE A 49 0.76 9.88 -1.22
CA ILE A 49 0.79 10.76 -2.40
C ILE A 49 -0.45 11.69 -2.45
N ILE A 50 -1.62 11.17 -2.09
CA ILE A 50 -2.87 11.95 -2.09
C ILE A 50 -2.84 13.02 -1.00
N ASP A 51 -2.37 12.69 0.20
CA ASP A 51 -2.29 13.65 1.32
C ASP A 51 -1.29 14.78 1.02
N ASP A 52 -0.14 14.46 0.41
CA ASP A 52 0.86 15.47 0.00
C ASP A 52 0.27 16.43 -1.05
N ARG A 53 -0.48 15.91 -2.03
CA ARG A 53 -1.19 16.72 -3.04
C ARG A 53 -2.28 17.57 -2.43
N ARG A 54 -2.96 17.06 -1.40
CA ARG A 54 -4.06 17.75 -0.74
C ARG A 54 -3.60 19.00 0.00
N GLN A 55 -2.43 18.99 0.64
CA GLN A 55 -1.89 20.20 1.29
C GLN A 55 -1.60 21.32 0.29
N ILE A 56 -1.09 20.97 -0.89
CA ILE A 56 -0.84 21.94 -1.97
C ILE A 56 -2.17 22.50 -2.48
N ALA A 57 -3.14 21.65 -2.77
CA ALA A 57 -4.45 22.08 -3.26
C ALA A 57 -5.20 22.94 -2.22
N GLU A 58 -5.15 22.59 -0.93
CA GLU A 58 -5.79 23.33 0.14
C GLU A 58 -5.12 24.69 0.41
N SER A 59 -3.80 24.80 0.28
CA SER A 59 -3.11 26.10 0.41
C SER A 59 -3.43 27.00 -0.78
N GLU A 60 -3.44 26.45 -1.99
CA GLU A 60 -3.72 27.19 -3.22
C GLU A 60 -5.18 27.65 -3.29
N GLN A 61 -6.12 26.80 -2.85
CA GLN A 61 -7.53 27.18 -2.75
C GLN A 61 -7.76 28.24 -1.67
N ARG A 62 -7.07 28.17 -0.53
CA ARG A 62 -7.13 29.23 0.49
C ARG A 62 -6.54 30.54 -0.02
N PHE A 63 -5.45 30.48 -0.79
CA PHE A 63 -4.84 31.66 -1.41
C PHE A 63 -5.78 32.31 -2.42
N ARG A 64 -6.35 31.54 -3.35
CA ARG A 64 -7.36 32.05 -4.29
C ARG A 64 -8.54 32.70 -3.58
N ARG A 65 -9.09 32.05 -2.56
CA ARG A 65 -10.21 32.58 -1.79
C ARG A 65 -9.86 33.88 -1.07
N ALA A 66 -8.65 33.96 -0.51
CA ALA A 66 -8.18 35.18 0.14
C ALA A 66 -7.97 36.34 -0.85
N MET A 67 -7.60 36.07 -2.10
CA MET A 67 -7.54 37.08 -3.15
C MET A 67 -8.92 37.54 -3.60
N GLU A 68 -9.83 36.59 -3.87
CA GLU A 68 -11.19 36.87 -4.36
C GLU A 68 -12.06 37.62 -3.34
N ASP A 69 -11.96 37.25 -2.05
CA ASP A 69 -12.75 37.86 -0.98
C ASP A 69 -12.07 39.12 -0.37
N SER A 70 -10.93 39.55 -0.90
CA SER A 70 -10.21 40.71 -0.38
C SER A 70 -10.91 42.03 -0.75
N ALA A 71 -11.09 42.91 0.23
CA ALA A 71 -11.57 44.27 0.03
C ALA A 71 -10.55 45.19 -0.66
N ILE A 72 -9.31 44.73 -0.85
CA ILE A 72 -8.21 45.44 -1.51
C ILE A 72 -7.78 44.61 -2.73
N GLY A 73 -7.55 45.25 -3.88
CA GLY A 73 -7.02 44.58 -5.07
C GLY A 73 -5.63 44.01 -4.81
N VAL A 74 -5.47 42.70 -5.02
CA VAL A 74 -4.19 41.99 -4.84
C VAL A 74 -3.70 41.53 -6.21
N ALA A 75 -2.46 41.86 -6.57
CA ALA A 75 -1.86 41.45 -7.84
C ALA A 75 -0.53 40.72 -7.61
N ILE A 76 -0.29 39.66 -8.37
CA ILE A 76 1.00 38.95 -8.43
C ILE A 76 1.86 39.62 -9.49
N VAL A 77 3.09 40.00 -9.11
CA VAL A 77 4.03 40.72 -9.99
C VAL A 77 5.31 39.90 -10.14
N GLY A 78 5.79 39.76 -11.38
CA GLY A 78 7.06 39.12 -11.69
C GLY A 78 8.26 39.97 -11.25
N LEU A 79 9.43 39.35 -11.16
CA LEU A 79 10.68 40.05 -10.80
C LEU A 79 11.06 41.16 -11.80
N ASP A 80 10.49 41.11 -13.01
CA ASP A 80 10.60 42.11 -14.07
C ASP A 80 9.59 43.26 -13.95
N GLY A 81 8.77 43.26 -12.89
CA GLY A 81 7.73 44.26 -12.65
C GLY A 81 6.44 44.05 -13.46
N ARG A 82 6.33 42.98 -14.26
CA ARG A 82 5.10 42.69 -15.01
C ARG A 82 4.06 42.02 -14.13
N ILE A 83 2.81 42.44 -14.29
CA ILE A 83 1.68 41.83 -13.59
C ILE A 83 1.38 40.45 -14.22
N LEU A 84 1.37 39.41 -13.38
CA LEU A 84 1.10 38.03 -13.78
C LEU A 84 -0.36 37.64 -13.52
N GLN A 85 -0.97 38.16 -12.46
CA GLN A 85 -2.36 37.91 -12.08
C GLN A 85 -2.89 39.07 -11.22
N THR A 86 -4.18 39.38 -11.31
CA THR A 86 -4.90 40.42 -10.54
C THR A 86 -6.17 39.85 -9.94
#